data_AF-A0AA40KBZ4-F1
#
_entry.id   AF-A0AA40KBZ4-F1
#
_cell.length_a   1.000
_cell.length_b   1.000
_cell.length_c   1.000
_cell.angle_alpha   90.00
_cell.angle_beta   90.00
_cell.angle_gamma   90.00
#
_symmetry.space_group_name_H-M   'P 1'
#
loop_
_entity.id
_entity.type
_entity.pdbx_description
1 polymer ?
#
loop_
_entity_poly.entity_id
_entity_poly.type
_entity_poly.pdbx_seq_one_letter_code
_entity_poly.pdbx_strand_id
1 'polypeptide(L)'
;FARGSLPWQGLKAATDDEKDTRIKEMKEGLSGEALCDGFLPGEFAAYIDYTRRLAFGDKPDYSYLRRLFHRLFRLEGFEHDYVFDWTVMLFDEMQSEVNLTVP
;
A
#
# COMPACT_ATOMS: atom_id res chain seq x y z
N PHE A 1 -1.70 -4.86 -6.25
CA PHE A 1 -2.13 -4.28 -4.95
C PHE A 1 -1.36 -4.98 -3.83
N ALA A 2 -1.34 -4.49 -2.59
CA ALA A 2 -0.56 -5.11 -1.49
C ALA A 2 -0.88 -6.61 -1.28
N ARG A 3 -2.06 -7.06 -1.72
CA ARG A 3 -2.52 -8.46 -1.71
C ARG A 3 -2.28 -9.21 -3.04
N GLY A 4 -1.50 -8.65 -3.96
CA GLY A 4 -1.40 -9.12 -5.35
C GLY A 4 -2.57 -8.67 -6.22
N SER A 5 -3.81 -8.83 -5.74
CA SER A 5 -5.04 -8.48 -6.46
C SER A 5 -6.01 -7.59 -5.66
N LEU A 6 -7.05 -7.10 -6.34
CA LEU A 6 -8.16 -6.30 -5.83
C LEU A 6 -9.49 -7.03 -6.08
N PRO A 7 -10.50 -6.85 -5.20
CA PRO A 7 -11.79 -7.53 -5.33
C PRO A 7 -12.51 -7.28 -6.67
N TRP A 8 -12.29 -6.10 -7.27
CA TRP A 8 -12.92 -5.69 -8.53
C TRP A 8 -12.11 -6.05 -9.79
N GLN A 9 -11.04 -6.84 -9.67
CA GLN A 9 -10.31 -7.35 -10.84
C GLN A 9 -11.01 -8.57 -11.44
N GLY A 10 -10.89 -8.75 -12.76
CA GLY A 10 -11.38 -9.93 -13.46
C GLY A 10 -12.91 -10.00 -13.65
N LEU A 11 -13.63 -8.92 -13.39
CA LEU A 11 -15.05 -8.84 -13.67
C LEU A 11 -15.33 -9.03 -15.17
N LYS A 12 -16.28 -9.91 -15.46
CA LYS A 12 -16.84 -10.08 -16.80
C LYS A 12 -18.02 -9.14 -16.95
N ALA A 13 -18.14 -8.50 -18.12
CA ALA A 13 -19.27 -7.68 -18.52
C ALA A 13 -19.42 -7.76 -20.04
N ALA A 14 -20.61 -7.46 -20.56
CA ALA A 14 -20.86 -7.49 -22.00
C ALA A 14 -20.29 -6.25 -22.71
N THR A 15 -20.20 -5.12 -22.01
CA THR A 15 -19.64 -3.86 -22.49
C THR A 15 -18.68 -3.24 -21.48
N ASP A 16 -17.85 -2.31 -21.94
CA ASP A 16 -16.94 -1.57 -21.06
C ASP A 16 -17.70 -0.67 -20.07
N ASP A 17 -18.79 -0.02 -20.49
CA ASP A 17 -19.65 0.78 -19.61
C ASP A 17 -20.25 -0.05 -18.45
N GLU A 18 -20.69 -1.28 -18.74
CA GLU A 18 -21.22 -2.18 -17.71
C GLU A 18 -20.11 -2.62 -16.76
N LYS A 19 -18.89 -2.87 -17.28
CA LYS A 19 -17.72 -3.20 -16.47
C LYS A 19 -17.36 -2.05 -15.53
N ASP A 20 -17.31 -0.82 -16.03
CA ASP A 20 -16.98 0.36 -15.24
C ASP A 20 -18.03 0.62 -14.16
N THR A 21 -19.32 0.44 -14.49
CA THR A 21 -20.42 0.53 -13.53
C THR A 21 -20.25 -0.49 -12.40
N ARG A 22 -19.96 -1.76 -12.72
CA ARG A 22 -19.74 -2.81 -11.70
C ARG A 22 -18.51 -2.54 -10.83
N ILE A 23 -17.43 -2.03 -11.42
CA ILE A 23 -16.22 -1.64 -10.67
C ILE A 23 -16.54 -0.50 -9.70
N LYS A 24 -17.29 0.51 -10.17
CA LYS A 24 -17.72 1.64 -9.35
C LYS A 24 -18.56 1.17 -8.16
N GLU A 25 -19.59 0.38 -8.41
CA GLU A 25 -20.50 -0.12 -7.36
C GLU A 25 -19.73 -0.88 -6.27
N MET A 26 -18.79 -1.76 -6.64
CA MET A 26 -17.96 -2.44 -5.64
C MET A 26 -17.03 -1.51 -4.87
N LYS A 27 -16.41 -0.53 -5.55
CA LYS A 27 -15.53 0.45 -4.88
C LYS A 27 -16.30 1.32 -3.89
N GLU A 28 -17.56 1.65 -4.19
CA GLU A 28 -18.46 2.40 -3.30
C GLU A 28 -18.96 1.54 -2.14
N GLY A 29 -19.25 0.25 -2.38
CA GLY A 29 -19.76 -0.68 -1.37
C GLY A 29 -18.71 -1.22 -0.38
N LEU A 30 -17.41 -1.12 -0.69
CA LEU A 30 -16.32 -1.63 0.17
C LEU A 30 -15.68 -0.52 1.01
N SER A 31 -15.82 -0.60 2.34
CA SER A 31 -15.09 0.27 3.29
C SER A 31 -13.58 0.01 3.25
N GLY A 32 -12.78 0.96 3.75
CA GLY A 32 -11.33 0.76 3.89
C GLY A 32 -11.01 -0.44 4.76
N GLU A 33 -11.74 -0.59 5.87
CA GLU A 33 -11.66 -1.75 6.77
C GLU A 33 -11.95 -3.06 6.03
N ALA A 34 -13.08 -3.17 5.33
CA ALA A 34 -13.45 -4.39 4.61
C ALA A 34 -12.45 -4.76 3.49
N LEU A 35 -11.85 -3.75 2.85
CA LEU A 35 -10.83 -3.99 1.82
C LEU A 35 -9.50 -4.53 2.41
N CYS A 36 -9.17 -4.09 3.62
CA CYS A 36 -7.93 -4.42 4.31
C CYS A 36 -8.03 -5.61 5.28
N ASP A 37 -9.25 -6.00 5.65
CA ASP A 37 -9.55 -6.99 6.68
C ASP A 37 -8.78 -8.31 6.51
N GLY A 38 -8.24 -8.83 7.62
CA GLY A 38 -7.53 -10.12 7.70
C GLY A 38 -6.13 -10.19 7.08
N PHE A 39 -5.66 -9.16 6.35
CA PHE A 39 -4.37 -9.22 5.63
C PHE A 39 -3.48 -8.00 5.78
N LEU A 40 -4.05 -6.80 5.96
CA LEU A 40 -3.29 -5.56 6.02
C LEU A 40 -3.43 -4.90 7.40
N PRO A 41 -2.36 -4.23 7.90
CA PRO A 41 -2.44 -3.42 9.11
C PRO A 41 -3.52 -2.33 9.02
N GLY A 42 -4.08 -1.97 10.18
CA GLY A 42 -5.19 -1.00 10.27
C GLY A 42 -4.85 0.39 9.70
N GLU A 43 -3.58 0.76 9.66
CA GLU A 43 -3.08 2.00 9.03
C GLU A 43 -3.47 2.12 7.56
N PHE A 44 -3.57 1.01 6.82
CA PHE A 44 -4.02 1.02 5.42
C PHE A 44 -5.50 1.40 5.31
N ALA A 45 -6.35 0.83 6.16
CA ALA A 45 -7.76 1.19 6.23
C ALA A 45 -7.93 2.65 6.62
N ALA A 46 -7.20 3.11 7.65
CA ALA A 46 -7.21 4.49 8.11
C ALA A 46 -6.78 5.48 7.00
N TYR A 47 -5.79 5.12 6.18
CA TYR A 47 -5.38 5.90 5.01
C TYR A 47 -6.50 5.98 3.95
N ILE A 48 -7.09 4.85 3.58
CA ILE A 48 -8.16 4.79 2.58
C ILE A 48 -9.37 5.61 3.04
N ASP A 49 -9.79 5.43 4.28
CA ASP A 49 -10.95 6.14 4.81
C ASP A 49 -10.69 7.64 4.97
N TYR A 50 -9.46 8.04 5.33
CA TYR A 50 -9.06 9.45 5.32
C TYR A 50 -9.20 10.05 3.93
N THR A 51 -8.63 9.40 2.90
CA THR A 51 -8.64 9.94 1.53
C THR A 51 -10.05 10.04 0.95
N ARG A 52 -10.94 9.11 1.29
CA ARG A 52 -12.36 9.13 0.88
C ARG A 52 -13.20 10.23 1.55
N ARG A 53 -12.77 10.75 2.71
CA ARG A 53 -13.49 11.79 3.45
C ARG A 53 -13.08 13.21 3.06
N LEU A 54 -12.02 13.38 2.29
CA LEU A 54 -11.60 14.69 1.82
C LEU A 54 -12.66 15.29 0.89
N ALA A 55 -13.07 16.51 1.18
CA ALA A 55 -13.94 17.26 0.29
C ALA A 55 -13.16 17.81 -0.91
N PHE A 56 -13.87 18.19 -1.96
CA PHE A 56 -13.27 18.87 -3.09
C PHE A 56 -12.63 20.20 -2.64
N GLY A 57 -11.34 20.37 -2.91
CA GLY A 57 -10.57 21.55 -2.51
C GLY A 57 -9.87 21.44 -1.15
N ASP A 58 -10.12 20.37 -0.38
CA ASP A 58 -9.41 20.14 0.87
C ASP A 58 -7.92 19.89 0.61
N LYS A 59 -7.08 20.45 1.49
CA LYS A 59 -5.65 20.14 1.52
C LYS A 59 -5.43 18.90 2.41
N PRO A 60 -4.89 17.80 1.88
CA PRO A 60 -4.59 16.63 2.70
C PRO A 60 -3.53 16.94 3.77
N ASP A 61 -3.70 16.37 4.97
CA ASP A 61 -2.65 16.32 5.99
C ASP A 61 -1.65 15.23 5.64
N TYR A 62 -0.74 15.56 4.73
CA TYR A 62 0.35 14.66 4.32
C TYR A 62 1.24 14.24 5.49
N SER A 63 1.34 15.04 6.55
CA SER A 63 2.16 14.71 7.71
C SER A 63 1.51 13.58 8.50
N TYR A 64 0.19 13.62 8.70
CA TYR A 64 -0.57 12.52 9.28
C TYR A 64 -0.44 11.24 8.46
N LEU A 65 -0.67 11.32 7.15
CA LEU A 65 -0.62 10.16 6.26
C LEU A 65 0.75 9.47 6.27
N ARG A 66 1.85 10.25 6.26
CA ARG A 66 3.21 9.70 6.39
C ARG A 66 3.46 9.10 7.77
N ARG A 67 2.97 9.74 8.85
CA ARG A 67 3.14 9.24 10.21
C ARG A 67 2.49 7.88 10.43
N LEU A 68 1.36 7.58 9.80
CA LEU A 68 0.72 6.26 9.86
C LEU A 68 1.72 5.17 9.47
N PHE A 69 2.30 5.28 8.27
CA PHE A 69 3.22 4.27 7.76
C PHE A 69 4.58 4.30 8.44
N HIS A 70 5.13 5.46 8.78
CA HIS A 70 6.41 5.52 9.52
C HIS A 70 6.32 4.86 10.90
N ARG A 71 5.18 5.04 11.59
CA ARG A 71 4.96 4.40 12.89
C ARG A 71 4.85 2.89 12.73
N LEU A 72 4.02 2.43 11.78
CA LEU A 72 3.87 1.01 11.47
C LEU A 72 5.22 0.38 11.10
N PHE A 73 5.96 0.99 10.18
CA PHE A 73 7.27 0.53 9.73
C PHE A 73 8.26 0.33 10.89
N ARG A 74 8.29 1.28 11.84
CA ARG A 74 9.13 1.17 13.04
C ARG A 74 8.66 0.07 13.99
N LEU A 75 7.34 -0.10 14.16
CA LEU A 75 6.78 -1.13 15.04
C LEU A 75 7.06 -2.55 14.51
N GLU A 76 7.09 -2.72 13.20
CA GLU A 76 7.51 -3.96 12.54
C GLU A 76 9.04 -4.19 12.58
N GLY A 77 9.80 -3.23 13.12
CA GLY A 77 11.25 -3.34 13.30
C GLY A 77 12.08 -3.05 12.04
N PHE A 78 11.48 -2.47 11.00
CA PHE A 78 12.21 -2.13 9.78
C PHE A 78 13.07 -0.87 9.94
N GLU A 79 14.19 -0.84 9.22
CA GLU A 79 15.13 0.30 9.15
C GLU A 79 15.04 1.02 7.80
N HIS A 80 15.36 2.31 7.78
CA HIS A 80 15.41 3.09 6.54
C HIS A 80 16.78 2.93 5.86
N ASP A 81 17.09 1.69 5.49
CA ASP A 81 18.35 1.27 4.85
C ASP A 81 18.35 1.42 3.31
N TYR A 82 17.19 1.75 2.73
CA TYR A 82 16.94 1.81 1.29
C TYR A 82 17.11 0.47 0.57
N VAL A 83 16.99 -0.64 1.31
CA VAL A 83 16.96 -2.00 0.75
C VAL A 83 15.51 -2.40 0.47
N PHE A 84 15.18 -2.53 -0.80
CA PHE A 84 13.87 -2.97 -1.30
C PHE A 84 13.95 -4.38 -1.86
N ASP A 85 12.82 -5.03 -2.09
CA ASP A 85 12.73 -6.40 -2.63
C ASP A 85 13.59 -6.62 -3.89
N TRP A 86 13.69 -5.61 -4.76
CA TRP A 86 14.48 -5.68 -6.01
C TRP A 86 15.94 -5.23 -5.85
N THR A 87 16.37 -4.75 -4.68
CA THR A 87 17.75 -4.33 -4.41
C THR A 87 18.49 -5.26 -3.45
N VAL A 88 17.81 -6.27 -2.85
CA VAL A 88 18.42 -7.21 -1.90
C VAL A 88 19.69 -7.85 -2.47
N MET A 89 19.63 -8.35 -3.71
CA MET A 89 20.78 -9.00 -4.36
C MET A 89 21.99 -8.07 -4.46
N LEU A 90 21.76 -6.81 -4.85
CA LEU A 90 22.83 -5.81 -4.97
C LEU A 90 23.39 -5.45 -3.59
N PHE A 91 22.54 -5.36 -2.57
CA PHE A 91 22.95 -5.07 -1.21
C PHE A 91 23.83 -6.20 -0.64
N ASP A 92 23.43 -7.45 -0.82
CA ASP A 92 24.20 -8.62 -0.37
C ASP A 92 25.57 -8.69 -1.06
N GLU A 93 25.61 -8.44 -2.38
CA GLU A 93 26.86 -8.34 -3.15
C GLU A 93 27.78 -7.26 -2.58
N MET A 94 27.26 -6.04 -2.35
CA MET A 94 28.03 -4.93 -1.78
C MET A 94 28.54 -5.23 -0.36
N GLN A 95 27.73 -5.87 0.49
CA GLN A 95 28.16 -6.26 1.84
C GLN A 95 29.24 -7.34 1.80
N SER A 96 29.18 -8.27 0.84
CA SER A 96 30.19 -9.30 0.65
C SER A 96 31.55 -8.69 0.23
N GLU A 97 31.55 -7.70 -0.65
CA GLU A 97 32.76 -6.99 -1.08
C GLU A 97 33.35 -6.10 0.03
N VAL A 98 32.50 -5.45 0.82
CA VAL A 98 32.92 -4.68 2.00
C VAL A 98 33.55 -5.60 3.06
N ASN A 99 32.95 -6.76 3.36
CA ASN A 99 33.50 -7.71 4.32
C ASN A 99 34.82 -8.35 3.87
N LEU A 100 35.11 -8.38 2.56
CA LEU A 100 36.39 -8.85 2.02
C LEU A 100 37.49 -7.78 2.02
N THR A 101 37.13 -6.51 2.22
CA THR A 101 38.06 -5.37 2.15
C THR A 101 38.38 -4.74 3.52
N VAL A 102 37.68 -5.15 4.57
CA VAL A 102 38.00 -4.81 5.96
C VAL A 102 38.72 -6.02 6.62
N PRO A 103 39.98 -5.88 7.06
CA PRO A 103 40.77 -7.00 7.60
C PRO A 103 40.29 -7.51 8.96
#